data_AF-A0A914M9U0-F1
#
_entry.id   AF-A0A914M9U0-F1
#
_cell.length_a   1.000
_cell.length_b   1.000
_cell.length_c   1.000
_cell.angle_alpha   90.00
_cell.angle_beta   90.00
_cell.angle_gamma   90.00
#
_symmetry.space_group_name_H-M   'P 1'
#
loop_
_entity.id
_entity.type
_entity.pdbx_description
1 polymer ?
#
loop_
_entity_poly.entity_id
_entity_poly.type
_entity_poly.pdbx_seq_one_letter_code
_entity_poly.pdbx_strand_id
1 'polypeptide(L)'
;MPAKSPKRSKRVNLMNPSLTDEDISRICKEQYGSIPGTDFAVKLTEAVLAINKGIYPELISEGSSGSYLVKNLGKEKIAVFKPKDEEPYGELNPKFMKWIQRMCSPCCFGRSCLVPNRGYLCEAGASLVDQKLSLNIVPKTAVVSLSSPTFNYSRVDRAMARTKERISYRFVRPSKNIRHIGLPRKRGSFQLFVNGYQEGNYLIRQWELFPEKSPPPSVMAEFQLEFEKMVILDYLIRNTDRGNNWLIKYNPGMEMKNNQDLVVESSSDSKLIEHDEENNNVSIKIAAIDNGLAFPFKHPDECRAYPFHWADLLIAQRPFSEEIVNKILPLVDNTDFVKELGNELRKIFESDKGFKKRIFSKQLSVIRGQMFNLREALRKRKSPAQLVQMTPVCMIEIETKKKRKFPKFSKKGKQENEEKQIQNNVVDDSPKDVDDELANPKSWRNIFKQKIQRRSPLFKMC
;
A
#
# COMPACT_ATOMS: atom_id res chain seq x y z
N MET A 1 27.21 -14.15 29.09
CA MET A 1 27.96 -13.58 27.94
C MET A 1 27.30 -12.27 27.53
N PRO A 2 28.01 -11.14 27.50
CA PRO A 2 27.41 -9.86 27.13
C PRO A 2 27.15 -9.84 25.61
N ALA A 3 25.95 -9.40 25.23
CA ALA A 3 25.52 -9.29 23.83
C ALA A 3 26.45 -8.37 23.04
N LYS A 4 27.02 -8.87 21.93
CA LYS A 4 27.83 -8.08 21.01
C LYS A 4 26.99 -6.93 20.46
N SER A 5 27.48 -5.70 20.62
CA SER A 5 26.92 -4.51 20.00
C SER A 5 26.99 -4.61 18.46
N PRO A 6 26.01 -4.07 17.72
CA PRO A 6 26.02 -4.14 16.26
C PRO A 6 27.21 -3.37 15.70
N LYS A 7 27.99 -4.02 14.82
CA LYS A 7 29.13 -3.43 14.13
C LYS A 7 28.68 -2.23 13.30
N ARG A 8 29.48 -1.16 13.36
CA ARG A 8 29.26 0.16 12.75
C ARG A 8 29.23 0.04 11.22
N SER A 9 28.18 0.56 10.56
CA SER A 9 28.12 0.68 9.09
C SER A 9 29.22 1.64 8.62
N LYS A 10 30.25 1.11 7.92
CA LYS A 10 31.22 1.94 7.20
C LYS A 10 30.47 2.65 6.06
N ARG A 11 30.89 3.86 5.70
CA ARG A 11 30.34 4.61 4.56
C ARG A 11 30.75 3.87 3.28
N VAL A 12 29.96 2.90 2.85
CA VAL A 12 30.23 2.15 1.62
C VAL A 12 29.91 3.06 0.45
N ASN A 13 30.86 3.20 -0.47
CA ASN A 13 30.60 3.84 -1.75
C ASN A 13 29.69 2.90 -2.55
N LEU A 14 28.39 3.21 -2.62
CA LEU A 14 27.38 2.44 -3.34
C LEU A 14 27.65 2.35 -4.86
N MET A 15 28.62 3.11 -5.37
CA MET A 15 29.06 3.14 -6.78
C MET A 15 30.41 2.43 -6.98
N ASN A 16 30.83 1.60 -6.04
CA ASN A 16 31.99 0.74 -6.28
C ASN A 16 31.59 -0.35 -7.31
N PRO A 17 32.18 -0.38 -8.52
CA PRO A 17 31.82 -1.33 -9.57
C PRO A 17 32.06 -2.79 -9.18
N SER A 18 32.70 -3.05 -8.03
CA SER A 18 32.88 -4.38 -7.46
C SER A 18 31.74 -4.85 -6.54
N LEU A 19 30.66 -4.07 -6.34
CA LEU A 19 29.54 -4.46 -5.49
C LEU A 19 28.49 -5.22 -6.32
N THR A 20 28.08 -6.39 -5.85
CA THR A 20 26.97 -7.14 -6.45
C THR A 20 25.61 -6.52 -6.09
N ASP A 21 24.55 -6.91 -6.80
CA ASP A 21 23.19 -6.47 -6.50
C ASP A 21 22.74 -6.87 -5.09
N GLU A 22 23.19 -8.03 -4.57
CA GLU A 22 22.93 -8.42 -3.19
C GLU A 22 23.66 -7.51 -2.19
N ASP A 23 24.89 -7.10 -2.51
CA ASP A 23 25.65 -6.17 -1.67
C ASP A 23 24.97 -4.80 -1.60
N ILE A 24 24.51 -4.29 -2.76
CA ILE A 24 23.74 -3.05 -2.85
C ILE A 24 22.48 -3.19 -1.99
N SER A 25 21.68 -4.24 -2.20
CA SER A 25 20.46 -4.48 -1.42
C SER A 25 20.71 -4.53 0.09
N ARG A 26 21.77 -5.21 0.53
CA ARG A 26 22.18 -5.28 1.95
C ARG A 26 22.56 -3.93 2.52
N ILE A 27 23.44 -3.18 1.86
CA ILE A 27 23.87 -1.84 2.32
C ILE A 27 22.67 -0.91 2.39
N CYS A 28 21.82 -0.98 1.37
CA CYS A 28 20.65 -0.13 1.24
C CYS A 28 19.64 -0.45 2.36
N LYS A 29 19.48 -1.74 2.69
CA LYS A 29 18.68 -2.21 3.82
C LYS A 29 19.17 -1.70 5.17
N GLU A 30 20.48 -1.76 5.41
CA GLU A 30 21.10 -1.31 6.65
C GLU A 30 21.05 0.22 6.83
N GLN A 31 21.22 0.97 5.74
CA GLN A 31 21.38 2.43 5.81
C GLN A 31 20.08 3.20 5.62
N TYR A 32 19.16 2.70 4.78
CA TYR A 32 18.00 3.48 4.32
C TYR A 32 16.65 2.86 4.70
N GLY A 33 16.57 1.57 5.00
CA GLY A 33 15.34 0.91 5.48
C GLY A 33 15.00 -0.37 4.69
N SER A 34 13.84 -0.99 4.95
CA SER A 34 13.45 -2.22 4.24
C SER A 34 13.17 -1.93 2.77
N ILE A 35 13.74 -2.75 1.86
CA ILE A 35 13.70 -2.54 0.41
C ILE A 35 13.07 -3.76 -0.29
N PRO A 36 12.12 -3.58 -1.23
CA PRO A 36 11.37 -4.66 -1.87
C PRO A 36 12.05 -5.24 -3.13
N GLY A 37 13.37 -5.46 -3.10
CA GLY A 37 14.13 -6.08 -4.20
C GLY A 37 15.23 -5.21 -4.80
N THR A 38 15.93 -5.75 -5.79
CA THR A 38 17.14 -5.16 -6.41
C THR A 38 16.82 -3.91 -7.22
N ASP A 39 15.81 -3.91 -8.10
CA ASP A 39 15.46 -2.73 -8.93
C ASP A 39 15.17 -1.50 -8.06
N PHE A 40 14.47 -1.71 -6.94
CA PHE A 40 14.17 -0.63 -6.00
C PHE A 40 15.46 -0.11 -5.34
N ALA A 41 16.37 -1.00 -4.97
CA ALA A 41 17.66 -0.63 -4.39
C ALA A 41 18.50 0.19 -5.37
N VAL A 42 18.47 -0.14 -6.66
CA VAL A 42 19.13 0.63 -7.73
C VAL A 42 18.54 2.04 -7.80
N LYS A 43 17.21 2.19 -7.91
CA LYS A 43 16.56 3.52 -7.94
C LYS A 43 16.79 4.34 -6.68
N LEU A 44 16.79 3.72 -5.51
CA LEU A 44 17.13 4.40 -4.26
C LEU A 44 18.59 4.86 -4.25
N THR A 45 19.50 4.08 -4.83
CA THR A 45 20.92 4.43 -4.95
C THR A 45 21.13 5.57 -5.95
N GLU A 46 20.47 5.55 -7.11
CA GLU A 46 20.45 6.64 -8.08
C GLU A 46 19.98 7.95 -7.42
N ALA A 47 18.90 7.90 -6.63
CA ALA A 47 18.38 9.06 -5.88
C ALA A 47 19.41 9.62 -4.90
N VAL A 48 20.05 8.76 -4.11
CA VAL A 48 21.08 9.17 -3.14
C VAL A 48 22.29 9.78 -3.85
N LEU A 49 22.71 9.21 -4.98
CA LEU A 49 23.81 9.73 -5.79
C LEU A 49 23.48 11.11 -6.35
N ALA A 50 22.28 11.29 -6.91
CA ALA A 50 21.79 12.56 -7.42
C ALA A 50 21.81 13.66 -6.33
N ILE A 51 21.29 13.34 -5.15
CA ILE A 51 21.29 14.26 -3.99
C ILE A 51 22.73 14.66 -3.60
N ASN A 52 23.65 13.69 -3.55
CA ASN A 52 25.05 13.96 -3.21
C ASN A 52 25.77 14.82 -4.27
N LYS A 53 25.31 14.79 -5.52
CA LYS A 53 25.82 15.60 -6.63
C LYS A 53 25.08 16.93 -6.81
N GLY A 54 24.16 17.28 -5.91
CA GLY A 54 23.46 18.56 -5.92
C GLY A 54 22.18 18.58 -6.76
N ILE A 55 21.73 17.43 -7.27
CA ILE A 55 20.43 17.28 -7.93
C ILE A 55 19.43 16.86 -6.85
N TYR A 56 18.65 17.84 -6.38
CA TYR A 56 17.77 17.65 -5.24
C TYR A 56 16.32 17.32 -5.65
N PRO A 57 15.58 16.55 -4.84
CA PRO A 57 14.15 16.37 -5.00
C PRO A 57 13.38 17.69 -4.99
N GLU A 58 12.40 17.82 -5.89
CA GLU A 58 11.58 19.01 -6.08
C GLU A 58 10.22 18.85 -5.41
N LEU A 59 9.72 19.90 -4.74
CA LEU A 59 8.43 19.87 -4.08
C LEU A 59 7.29 19.85 -5.11
N ILE A 60 6.37 18.91 -4.98
CA ILE A 60 5.14 18.85 -5.76
C ILE A 60 4.16 19.90 -5.19
N SER A 61 3.79 20.87 -6.02
CA SER A 61 2.89 21.98 -5.65
C SER A 61 1.48 21.48 -5.31
N GLU A 62 1.00 20.48 -6.04
CA GLU A 62 -0.31 19.86 -5.86
C GLU A 62 -0.40 18.98 -4.60
N GLY A 63 -1.61 18.71 -4.14
CA GLY A 63 -1.89 17.93 -2.94
C GLY A 63 -1.65 18.70 -1.64
N SER A 64 -1.74 18.01 -0.50
CA SER A 64 -1.79 18.68 0.82
C SER A 64 -0.69 18.32 1.82
N SER A 65 0.22 17.44 1.42
CA SER A 65 1.42 17.04 2.15
C SER A 65 2.69 17.57 1.46
N GLY A 66 3.82 17.54 2.16
CA GLY A 66 5.13 17.60 1.52
C GLY A 66 5.36 16.32 0.72
N SER A 67 5.25 16.41 -0.61
CA SER A 67 5.56 15.31 -1.54
C SER A 67 6.65 15.80 -2.49
N TYR A 68 7.69 15.00 -2.68
CA TYR A 68 8.87 15.41 -3.44
C TYR A 68 9.09 14.48 -4.63
N LEU A 69 9.28 15.06 -5.80
CA LEU A 69 9.68 14.36 -7.01
C LEU A 69 11.19 14.16 -6.98
N VAL A 70 11.61 12.90 -6.90
CA VAL A 70 13.01 12.48 -6.82
C VAL A 70 13.54 12.22 -8.23
N LYS A 71 14.76 12.68 -8.49
CA LYS A 71 15.42 12.58 -9.79
C LYS A 71 16.72 11.78 -9.72
N ASN A 72 17.14 11.18 -10.83
CA ASN A 72 18.47 10.60 -11.00
C ASN A 72 19.49 11.66 -11.49
N LEU A 73 20.73 11.24 -11.80
CA LEU A 73 21.76 12.13 -12.35
C LEU A 73 21.40 12.73 -13.72
N GLY A 74 20.66 11.98 -14.54
CA GLY A 74 20.11 12.44 -15.81
C GLY A 74 18.95 13.44 -15.66
N LYS A 75 18.58 13.80 -14.42
CA LYS A 75 17.42 14.63 -14.08
C LYS A 75 16.06 14.01 -14.44
N GLU A 76 16.04 12.71 -14.73
CA GLU A 76 14.83 11.94 -14.99
C GLU A 76 14.10 11.66 -13.68
N LYS A 77 12.77 11.62 -13.74
CA LYS A 77 11.90 11.36 -12.59
C LYS A 77 11.93 9.86 -12.28
N ILE A 78 12.37 9.50 -11.08
CA ILE A 78 12.53 8.07 -10.70
C ILE A 78 11.64 7.65 -9.52
N ALA A 79 11.24 8.58 -8.67
CA ALA A 79 10.38 8.27 -7.53
C ALA A 79 9.64 9.49 -6.99
N VAL A 80 8.62 9.23 -6.17
CA VAL A 80 7.97 10.22 -5.29
C VAL A 80 8.28 9.86 -3.85
N PHE A 81 8.81 10.83 -3.10
CA PHE A 81 9.13 10.69 -1.68
C PHE A 81 8.20 11.55 -0.82
N LYS A 82 7.52 10.93 0.15
CA LYS A 82 6.61 11.60 1.10
C LYS A 82 7.13 11.44 2.53
N PRO A 83 7.87 12.42 3.08
CA PRO A 83 8.37 12.36 4.44
C PRO A 83 7.24 12.43 5.48
N LYS A 84 7.31 11.56 6.49
CA LYS A 84 6.34 11.42 7.59
C LYS A 84 6.05 12.76 8.28
N ASP A 85 7.10 13.50 8.63
CA ASP A 85 6.99 14.74 9.39
C ASP A 85 6.43 15.92 8.59
N GLU A 86 6.20 15.75 7.28
CA GLU A 86 5.60 16.74 6.39
C GLU A 86 4.22 16.32 5.86
N GLU A 87 3.63 15.24 6.40
CA GLU A 87 2.25 14.85 6.15
C GLU A 87 1.25 15.96 6.58
N PRO A 88 -0.05 15.89 6.19
CA PRO A 88 -1.03 16.91 6.55
C PRO A 88 -1.13 17.21 8.05
N TYR A 89 -0.87 16.20 8.89
CA TYR A 89 -0.82 16.29 10.35
C TYR A 89 0.62 16.25 10.92
N GLY A 90 1.63 16.35 10.07
CA GLY A 90 3.03 16.42 10.45
C GLY A 90 3.39 17.75 11.09
N GLU A 91 4.40 17.75 11.96
CA GLU A 91 4.88 18.94 12.66
C GLU A 91 5.55 19.95 11.71
N LEU A 92 6.10 19.46 10.60
CA LEU A 92 6.89 20.22 9.63
C LEU A 92 6.20 20.28 8.26
N ASN A 93 4.87 20.25 8.19
CA ASN A 93 4.16 20.41 6.93
C ASN A 93 4.52 21.77 6.28
N PRO A 94 5.07 21.79 5.05
CA PRO A 94 5.47 23.03 4.37
C PRO A 94 4.28 23.87 3.87
N LYS A 95 3.06 23.31 3.79
CA LYS A 95 1.88 23.99 3.24
C LYS A 95 1.09 24.72 4.35
N PHE A 96 1.38 26.02 4.50
CA PHE A 96 0.88 26.95 5.55
C PHE A 96 -0.66 26.98 5.72
N MET A 97 -1.42 26.81 4.64
CA MET A 97 -2.88 27.00 4.62
C MET A 97 -3.66 26.02 5.54
N LYS A 98 -3.10 24.83 5.81
CA LYS A 98 -3.71 23.87 6.74
C LYS A 98 -3.39 24.13 8.21
N TRP A 99 -2.34 24.90 8.53
CA TRP A 99 -2.10 25.38 9.90
C TRP A 99 -3.22 26.33 10.33
N ILE A 100 -3.67 27.22 9.44
CA ILE A 100 -4.81 28.11 9.65
C ILE A 100 -6.11 27.32 9.76
N GLN A 101 -6.37 26.37 8.85
CA GLN A 101 -7.57 25.52 8.94
C GLN A 101 -7.61 24.64 10.20
N ARG A 102 -6.45 24.18 10.71
CA ARG A 102 -6.29 23.46 11.98
C ARG A 102 -6.66 24.31 13.21
N MET A 103 -6.49 25.63 13.13
CA MET A 103 -6.79 26.55 14.24
C MET A 103 -8.27 26.99 14.26
N CYS A 104 -8.96 27.01 13.12
CA CYS A 104 -10.31 27.59 13.00
C CYS A 104 -11.48 26.59 13.00
N SER A 105 -11.27 25.27 13.11
CA SER A 105 -12.36 24.27 13.18
C SER A 105 -11.92 22.91 13.78
N PRO A 106 -11.98 22.72 15.11
CA PRO A 106 -11.48 21.50 15.77
C PRO A 106 -12.35 20.24 15.58
N CYS A 107 -13.65 20.41 15.33
CA CYS A 107 -14.65 19.32 15.32
C CYS A 107 -14.91 18.71 13.94
N CYS A 108 -14.40 19.31 12.86
CA CYS A 108 -14.65 18.87 11.49
C CYS A 108 -13.40 18.36 10.74
N PHE A 109 -12.22 18.38 11.35
CA PHE A 109 -10.97 18.16 10.63
C PHE A 109 -10.31 16.84 11.01
N GLY A 110 -10.07 15.99 10.01
CA GLY A 110 -9.55 14.64 10.19
C GLY A 110 -10.48 13.54 9.69
N ARG A 111 -9.90 12.49 9.11
CA ARG A 111 -10.60 11.21 8.95
C ARG A 111 -10.54 10.50 10.30
N SER A 112 -11.59 10.63 11.10
CA SER A 112 -11.67 10.09 12.47
C SER A 112 -11.49 8.56 12.55
N CYS A 113 -11.63 7.86 11.42
CA CYS A 113 -11.38 6.43 11.27
C CYS A 113 -9.91 6.06 10.96
N LEU A 114 -9.05 7.04 10.66
CA LEU A 114 -7.63 6.85 10.35
C LEU A 114 -6.74 7.19 11.54
N VAL A 115 -5.57 6.54 11.58
CA VAL A 115 -4.53 6.88 12.57
C VAL A 115 -3.72 8.06 12.02
N PRO A 116 -3.57 9.17 12.76
CA PRO A 116 -2.82 10.34 12.29
C PRO A 116 -1.33 10.02 12.04
N ASN A 117 -0.73 10.72 11.08
CA ASN A 117 0.72 10.72 10.81
C ASN A 117 1.31 9.32 10.53
N ARG A 118 0.60 8.54 9.71
CA ARG A 118 0.97 7.18 9.28
C ARG A 118 0.75 6.95 7.79
N GLY A 119 0.58 8.01 7.00
CA GLY A 119 0.32 7.88 5.56
C GLY A 119 1.43 7.12 4.85
N TYR A 120 2.69 7.39 5.19
CA TYR A 120 3.83 6.68 4.63
C TYR A 120 3.83 5.16 4.87
N LEU A 121 3.24 4.69 5.99
CA LEU A 121 3.05 3.26 6.26
C LEU A 121 1.89 2.68 5.43
N CYS A 122 0.85 3.47 5.21
CA CYS A 122 -0.29 3.07 4.38
C CYS A 122 0.15 2.92 2.92
N GLU A 123 0.99 3.82 2.41
CA GLU A 123 1.61 3.73 1.08
C GLU A 123 2.42 2.43 0.91
N ALA A 124 3.31 2.13 1.86
CA ALA A 124 4.09 0.88 1.84
C ALA A 124 3.20 -0.36 2.04
N GLY A 125 2.17 -0.26 2.89
CA GLY A 125 1.21 -1.34 3.13
C GLY A 125 0.36 -1.66 1.91
N ALA A 126 -0.03 -0.66 1.12
CA ALA A 126 -0.75 -0.86 -0.14
C ALA A 126 0.12 -1.59 -1.16
N SER A 127 1.40 -1.21 -1.29
CA SER A 127 2.35 -1.94 -2.14
C SER A 127 2.58 -3.38 -1.68
N LEU A 128 2.59 -3.64 -0.36
CA LEU A 128 2.67 -5.00 0.17
C LEU A 128 1.44 -5.84 -0.20
N VAL A 129 0.24 -5.29 -0.04
CA VAL A 129 -1.02 -5.97 -0.38
C VAL A 129 -1.09 -6.27 -1.88
N ASP A 130 -0.71 -5.31 -2.71
CA ASP A 130 -0.59 -5.46 -4.16
C ASP A 130 0.33 -6.62 -4.55
N GLN A 131 1.53 -6.68 -3.97
CA GLN A 131 2.51 -7.75 -4.23
C GLN A 131 2.02 -9.12 -3.77
N LYS A 132 1.38 -9.21 -2.59
CA LYS A 132 0.87 -10.49 -2.06
C LYS A 132 -0.29 -11.06 -2.86
N LEU A 133 -1.04 -10.21 -3.54
CA LEU A 133 -2.14 -10.60 -4.42
C LEU A 133 -1.73 -10.64 -5.90
N SER A 134 -0.47 -10.34 -6.20
CA SER A 134 0.07 -10.22 -7.56
C SER A 134 -0.78 -9.32 -8.46
N LEU A 135 -1.27 -8.20 -7.92
CA LEU A 135 -2.11 -7.25 -8.68
C LEU A 135 -1.26 -6.43 -9.64
N ASN A 136 -0.06 -6.00 -9.21
CA ASN A 136 0.91 -5.27 -10.02
C ASN A 136 0.38 -3.92 -10.55
N ILE A 137 -0.42 -3.22 -9.76
CA ILE A 137 -0.98 -1.90 -10.08
C ILE A 137 -0.42 -0.80 -9.18
N VAL A 138 0.11 -1.12 -8.00
CA VAL A 138 0.78 -0.13 -7.14
C VAL A 138 2.26 -0.06 -7.52
N PRO A 139 2.79 1.09 -7.97
CA PRO A 139 4.22 1.22 -8.18
C PRO A 139 4.98 0.87 -6.89
N LYS A 140 6.04 0.04 -6.99
CA LYS A 140 6.75 -0.50 -5.82
C LYS A 140 7.04 0.62 -4.81
N THR A 141 6.55 0.46 -3.59
CA THR A 141 6.63 1.49 -2.55
C THR A 141 7.15 0.92 -1.25
N ALA A 142 8.13 1.58 -0.64
CA ALA A 142 8.68 1.16 0.64
C ALA A 142 9.03 2.33 1.56
N VAL A 143 9.24 2.01 2.84
CA VAL A 143 9.63 2.98 3.86
C VAL A 143 11.14 3.15 3.84
N VAL A 144 11.59 4.34 3.45
CA VAL A 144 13.01 4.70 3.40
C VAL A 144 13.30 5.93 4.24
N SER A 145 14.59 6.22 4.44
CA SER A 145 15.05 7.42 5.14
C SER A 145 16.01 8.23 4.27
N LEU A 146 15.59 9.38 3.75
CA LEU A 146 16.38 10.25 2.87
C LEU A 146 16.70 11.59 3.54
N SER A 147 17.79 12.24 3.14
CA SER A 147 18.13 13.61 3.55
C SER A 147 18.41 14.45 2.32
N SER A 148 17.73 15.58 2.17
CA SER A 148 17.96 16.53 1.07
C SER A 148 17.82 17.97 1.59
N PRO A 149 18.69 18.92 1.21
CA PRO A 149 18.52 20.34 1.55
C PRO A 149 17.15 20.94 1.25
N THR A 150 16.46 20.42 0.23
CA THR A 150 15.12 20.85 -0.22
C THR A 150 13.97 20.38 0.66
N PHE A 151 14.17 19.39 1.53
CA PHE A 151 13.13 18.99 2.49
C PHE A 151 12.93 20.05 3.57
N ASN A 152 11.78 20.01 4.25
CA ASN A 152 11.45 21.01 5.27
C ASN A 152 12.03 20.65 6.64
N TYR A 153 13.08 21.34 7.09
CA TYR A 153 13.72 21.13 8.39
C TYR A 153 13.50 22.29 9.35
N SER A 154 13.49 21.98 10.65
CA SER A 154 13.51 23.01 11.69
C SER A 154 14.76 23.88 11.59
N ARG A 155 14.68 25.12 12.10
CA ARG A 155 15.84 26.03 12.17
C ARG A 155 16.99 25.41 12.97
N VAL A 156 16.66 24.65 14.02
CA VAL A 156 17.62 23.96 14.89
C VAL A 156 18.35 22.87 14.11
N ASP A 157 17.65 22.03 13.36
CA ASP A 157 18.28 20.97 12.56
C ASP A 157 19.24 21.53 11.51
N ARG A 158 18.85 22.63 10.83
CA ARG A 158 19.71 23.31 9.86
C ARG A 158 20.95 23.91 10.53
N ALA A 159 20.81 24.51 11.71
CA ALA A 159 21.94 25.04 12.47
C ALA A 159 22.89 23.93 12.93
N MET A 160 22.34 22.84 13.49
CA MET A 160 23.14 21.69 13.92
C MET A 160 23.90 21.02 12.77
N ALA A 161 23.29 20.92 11.59
CA ALA A 161 23.95 20.38 10.39
C ALA A 161 25.18 21.21 10.02
N ARG A 162 25.03 22.55 9.94
CA ARG A 162 26.15 23.49 9.66
C ARG A 162 27.25 23.40 10.71
N THR A 163 26.89 23.33 11.99
CA THR A 163 27.87 23.20 13.08
C THR A 163 28.67 21.90 12.98
N LYS A 164 28.00 20.77 12.73
CA LYS A 164 28.66 19.47 12.55
C LYS A 164 29.58 19.45 11.33
N GLU A 165 29.18 20.10 10.24
CA GLU A 165 29.99 20.25 9.03
C GLU A 165 31.27 21.05 9.31
N ARG A 166 31.16 22.21 9.98
CA ARG A 166 32.33 23.01 10.41
C ARG A 166 33.28 22.24 11.33
N ILE A 167 32.73 21.51 12.31
CA ILE A 167 33.53 20.69 13.24
C ILE A 167 34.24 19.56 12.48
N SER A 168 33.59 18.97 11.47
CA SER A 168 34.20 17.89 10.68
C SER A 168 35.40 18.34 9.85
N TYR A 169 35.40 19.57 9.33
CA TYR A 169 36.54 20.12 8.60
C TYR A 169 37.68 20.55 9.55
N ARG A 170 37.35 20.98 10.78
CA ARG A 170 38.33 21.48 11.75
C ARG A 170 39.04 20.39 12.56
N PHE A 171 38.47 19.19 12.68
CA PHE A 171 39.04 18.09 13.46
C PHE A 171 39.19 16.82 12.59
N VAL A 172 40.44 16.40 12.34
CA VAL A 172 40.83 15.21 11.53
C VAL A 172 40.25 13.89 12.07
N ARG A 173 39.77 13.86 13.32
CA ARG A 173 39.09 12.72 13.94
C ARG A 173 37.78 13.16 14.60
N PRO A 174 36.66 13.13 13.87
CA PRO A 174 35.35 13.34 14.47
C PRO A 174 35.16 12.37 15.65
N SER A 175 34.76 12.89 16.81
CA SER A 175 34.50 12.07 18.00
C SER A 175 33.63 10.85 17.65
N LYS A 176 33.93 9.69 18.25
CA LYS A 176 33.24 8.41 17.97
C LYS A 176 31.70 8.48 18.11
N ASN A 177 31.16 9.55 18.72
CA ASN A 177 29.73 9.77 18.94
C ASN A 177 29.01 10.63 17.87
N ILE A 178 29.69 11.13 16.82
CA ILE A 178 29.01 11.85 15.73
C ILE A 178 28.29 10.85 14.84
N ARG A 179 26.95 10.79 14.93
CA ARG A 179 26.10 9.77 14.30
C ARG A 179 25.77 10.04 12.82
N HIS A 180 25.89 11.27 12.32
CA HIS A 180 25.73 11.67 10.91
C HIS A 180 26.25 13.11 10.69
N ILE A 181 26.95 13.37 9.59
CA ILE A 181 27.37 14.72 9.16
C ILE A 181 26.37 15.19 8.08
N GLY A 182 25.82 16.38 8.23
CA GLY A 182 24.75 16.92 7.37
C GLY A 182 23.36 16.83 8.00
N LEU A 183 22.34 17.15 7.19
CA LEU A 183 20.93 17.18 7.63
C LEU A 183 20.45 15.80 8.09
N PRO A 184 19.54 15.72 9.07
CA PRO A 184 19.00 14.45 9.52
C PRO A 184 18.18 13.78 8.41
N ARG A 185 18.25 12.45 8.33
CA ARG A 185 17.42 11.69 7.40
C ARG A 185 15.97 11.70 7.87
N LYS A 186 15.05 12.10 6.99
CA LYS A 186 13.61 12.04 7.18
C LYS A 186 13.12 10.68 6.72
N ARG A 187 12.28 10.08 7.53
CA ARG A 187 11.63 8.81 7.21
C ARG A 187 10.36 9.08 6.41
N GLY A 188 10.11 8.33 5.35
CA GLY A 188 8.95 8.53 4.49
C GLY A 188 8.69 7.34 3.56
N SER A 189 7.63 7.43 2.78
CA SER A 189 7.38 6.47 1.69
C SER A 189 8.14 6.92 0.46
N PHE A 190 8.72 5.95 -0.23
CA PHE A 190 9.40 6.14 -1.51
C PHE A 190 8.73 5.20 -2.50
N GLN A 191 8.00 5.80 -3.43
CA GLN A 191 7.23 5.11 -4.46
C GLN A 191 7.93 5.32 -5.80
N LEU A 192 8.15 4.26 -6.58
CA LEU A 192 8.73 4.39 -7.91
C LEU A 192 7.82 5.23 -8.82
N PHE A 193 8.43 6.08 -9.64
CA PHE A 193 7.72 6.92 -10.59
C PHE A 193 7.35 6.10 -11.83
N VAL A 194 6.15 6.32 -12.37
CA VAL A 194 5.66 5.67 -13.59
C VAL A 194 5.53 6.68 -14.72
N ASN A 195 6.08 6.36 -15.89
CA ASN A 195 6.11 7.23 -17.06
C ASN A 195 4.99 6.91 -18.05
N GLY A 196 4.46 7.92 -18.74
CA GLY A 196 3.45 7.76 -19.79
C GLY A 196 2.02 7.54 -19.29
N TYR A 197 1.76 7.78 -18.00
CA TYR A 197 0.45 7.64 -17.39
C TYR A 197 -0.31 8.98 -17.37
N GLN A 198 -1.64 8.92 -17.53
CA GLN A 198 -2.57 10.05 -17.44
C GLN A 198 -3.62 9.79 -16.35
N GLU A 199 -4.27 10.84 -15.85
CA GLU A 199 -5.33 10.69 -14.84
C GLU A 199 -6.50 9.84 -15.37
N GLY A 200 -6.89 8.81 -14.62
CA GLY A 200 -7.88 7.83 -15.08
C GLY A 200 -9.27 8.40 -15.34
N ASN A 201 -9.76 9.27 -14.44
CA ASN A 201 -11.06 9.92 -14.60
C ASN A 201 -11.09 10.86 -15.81
N TYR A 202 -9.98 11.54 -16.09
CA TYR A 202 -9.84 12.38 -17.28
C TYR A 202 -9.93 11.52 -18.55
N LEU A 203 -9.18 10.42 -18.60
CA LEU A 203 -9.12 9.56 -19.79
C LEU A 203 -10.45 8.85 -20.07
N ILE A 204 -11.14 8.34 -19.04
CA ILE A 204 -12.48 7.77 -19.20
C ILE A 204 -13.45 8.79 -19.79
N ARG A 205 -13.48 10.02 -19.25
CA ARG A 205 -14.34 11.08 -19.79
C ARG A 205 -14.02 11.38 -21.25
N GLN A 206 -12.74 11.32 -21.64
CA GLN A 206 -12.37 11.48 -23.05
C GLN A 206 -12.95 10.36 -23.92
N TRP A 207 -12.93 9.10 -23.47
CA TRP A 207 -13.52 7.98 -24.21
C TRP A 207 -15.05 8.05 -24.30
N GLU A 208 -15.71 8.61 -23.28
CA GLU A 208 -17.16 8.83 -23.28
C GLU A 208 -17.57 9.94 -24.25
N LEU A 209 -16.79 11.04 -24.29
CA LEU A 209 -17.04 12.17 -25.20
C LEU A 209 -16.62 11.89 -26.65
N PHE A 210 -15.56 11.11 -26.82
CA PHE A 210 -14.93 10.80 -28.11
C PHE A 210 -14.73 9.28 -28.24
N PRO A 211 -15.79 8.53 -28.59
CA PRO A 211 -15.72 7.07 -28.72
C PRO A 211 -14.66 6.58 -29.72
N GLU A 212 -14.29 7.39 -30.70
CA GLU A 212 -13.21 7.09 -31.66
C GLU A 212 -11.82 7.02 -31.03
N LYS A 213 -11.62 7.63 -29.85
CA LYS A 213 -10.38 7.55 -29.06
C LYS A 213 -10.41 6.41 -28.03
N SER A 214 -11.53 5.70 -27.92
CA SER A 214 -11.67 4.61 -26.96
C SER A 214 -10.88 3.38 -27.40
N PRO A 215 -10.29 2.61 -26.48
CA PRO A 215 -9.58 1.39 -26.83
C PRO A 215 -10.50 0.38 -27.53
N PRO A 216 -9.96 -0.45 -28.43
CA PRO A 216 -10.75 -1.49 -29.07
C PRO A 216 -11.30 -2.49 -28.03
N PRO A 217 -12.37 -3.26 -28.36
CA PRO A 217 -13.04 -4.13 -27.39
C PRO A 217 -12.13 -5.12 -26.65
N SER A 218 -11.10 -5.65 -27.32
CA SER A 218 -10.09 -6.53 -26.69
C SER A 218 -9.32 -5.83 -25.59
N VAL A 219 -8.82 -4.63 -25.85
CA VAL A 219 -8.06 -3.81 -24.89
C VAL A 219 -8.99 -3.29 -23.79
N MET A 220 -10.27 -3.03 -24.08
CA MET A 220 -11.24 -2.68 -23.06
C MET A 220 -11.53 -3.84 -22.09
N ALA A 221 -11.41 -5.09 -22.53
CA ALA A 221 -11.48 -6.25 -21.63
C ALA A 221 -10.25 -6.32 -20.72
N GLU A 222 -9.05 -6.03 -21.24
CA GLU A 222 -7.83 -5.91 -20.43
C GLU A 222 -7.94 -4.77 -19.41
N PHE A 223 -8.49 -3.62 -19.83
CA PHE A 223 -8.76 -2.49 -18.96
C PHE A 223 -9.73 -2.86 -17.83
N GLN A 224 -10.78 -3.62 -18.14
CA GLN A 224 -11.72 -4.12 -17.14
C GLN A 224 -10.99 -4.97 -16.08
N LEU A 225 -10.08 -5.86 -16.50
CA LEU A 225 -9.29 -6.67 -15.58
C LEU A 225 -8.35 -5.81 -14.72
N GLU A 226 -7.66 -4.83 -15.30
CA GLU A 226 -6.83 -3.87 -14.55
C GLU A 226 -7.66 -3.07 -13.53
N PHE A 227 -8.87 -2.67 -13.92
CA PHE A 227 -9.82 -1.96 -13.05
C PHE A 227 -10.27 -2.84 -11.88
N GLU A 228 -10.60 -4.11 -12.13
CA GLU A 228 -10.96 -5.06 -11.08
C GLU A 228 -9.84 -5.28 -10.07
N LYS A 229 -8.57 -5.31 -10.50
CA LYS A 229 -7.42 -5.34 -9.60
C LYS A 229 -7.39 -4.12 -8.68
N MET A 230 -7.66 -2.93 -9.21
CA MET A 230 -7.72 -1.68 -8.43
C MET A 230 -8.87 -1.70 -7.41
N VAL A 231 -10.05 -2.16 -7.83
CA VAL A 231 -11.21 -2.36 -6.96
C VAL A 231 -10.85 -3.25 -5.78
N ILE A 232 -10.21 -4.38 -6.05
CA ILE A 232 -9.81 -5.35 -5.03
C ILE A 232 -8.83 -4.73 -4.03
N LEU A 233 -7.78 -4.05 -4.53
CA LEU A 233 -6.83 -3.36 -3.67
C LEU A 233 -7.53 -2.36 -2.76
N ASP A 234 -8.29 -1.42 -3.34
CA ASP A 234 -8.95 -0.34 -2.61
C ASP A 234 -9.95 -0.85 -1.59
N TYR A 235 -10.71 -1.89 -1.95
CA TYR A 235 -11.68 -2.49 -1.05
C TYR A 235 -10.97 -3.13 0.14
N LEU A 236 -9.93 -3.93 -0.09
CA LEU A 236 -9.20 -4.65 0.97
C LEU A 236 -8.49 -3.71 1.94
N ILE A 237 -7.84 -2.65 1.44
CA ILE A 237 -7.19 -1.65 2.30
C ILE A 237 -8.19 -0.63 2.87
N ARG A 238 -9.46 -0.70 2.45
CA ARG A 238 -10.50 0.31 2.67
C ARG A 238 -9.94 1.71 2.45
N ASN A 239 -9.52 1.98 1.21
CA ASN A 239 -9.06 3.30 0.82
C ASN A 239 -10.20 4.30 1.04
N THR A 240 -9.86 5.45 1.62
CA THR A 240 -10.83 6.51 1.90
C THR A 240 -10.69 7.71 0.96
N ASP A 241 -9.67 7.73 0.07
CA ASP A 241 -9.36 8.84 -0.85
C ASP A 241 -9.20 8.46 -2.33
N ARG A 242 -9.80 7.35 -2.79
CA ARG A 242 -9.72 7.01 -4.21
C ARG A 242 -10.72 7.84 -5.02
N GLY A 243 -10.31 9.07 -5.37
CA GLY A 243 -10.94 9.92 -6.37
C GLY A 243 -10.11 9.94 -7.66
N ASN A 244 -9.28 10.97 -7.82
CA ASN A 244 -8.43 11.18 -9.00
C ASN A 244 -7.05 10.51 -8.90
N ASN A 245 -6.79 9.81 -7.80
CA ASN A 245 -5.49 9.26 -7.44
C ASN A 245 -5.19 7.91 -8.12
N TRP A 246 -5.59 7.72 -9.37
CA TRP A 246 -5.28 6.53 -10.15
C TRP A 246 -5.06 6.93 -11.60
N LEU A 247 -4.11 6.26 -12.24
CA LEU A 247 -3.63 6.64 -13.55
C LEU A 247 -3.82 5.50 -14.55
N ILE A 248 -3.96 5.85 -15.82
CA ILE A 248 -4.02 4.91 -16.94
C ILE A 248 -2.89 5.22 -17.91
N LYS A 249 -2.14 4.20 -18.33
CA LYS A 249 -1.26 4.24 -19.49
C LYS A 249 -1.93 3.44 -20.59
N TYR A 250 -2.28 4.09 -21.69
CA TYR A 250 -2.87 3.46 -22.86
C TYR A 250 -1.96 3.74 -24.06
N ASN A 251 -1.43 2.68 -24.64
CA ASN A 251 -0.63 2.71 -25.86
C ASN A 251 -1.51 2.13 -26.99
N PRO A 252 -1.99 2.93 -27.94
CA PRO A 252 -2.85 2.45 -29.03
C PRO A 252 -2.11 1.58 -30.06
N GLY A 253 -0.78 1.40 -29.92
CA GLY A 253 0.08 0.85 -30.96
C GLY A 253 0.28 1.86 -32.10
N MET A 254 1.36 1.75 -32.86
CA MET A 254 1.41 2.47 -34.13
C MET A 254 0.39 1.82 -35.07
N GLU A 255 -0.61 2.59 -35.51
CA GLU A 255 -1.19 2.31 -36.82
C GLU A 255 -0.02 2.32 -37.80
N MET A 256 0.26 1.20 -38.47
CA MET A 256 1.06 1.20 -39.69
C MET A 256 0.31 2.12 -40.66
N LYS A 257 0.69 3.40 -40.68
CA LYS A 257 0.28 4.31 -41.75
C LYS A 257 0.67 3.59 -43.04
N ASN A 258 -0.33 3.27 -43.84
CA ASN A 258 -0.17 2.60 -45.12
C ASN A 258 1.02 3.21 -45.87
N ASN A 259 1.94 2.35 -46.29
CA ASN A 259 3.03 2.66 -47.20
C ASN A 259 2.49 3.39 -48.43
N GLN A 260 2.69 4.71 -48.48
CA GLN A 260 2.96 5.49 -49.68
C GLN A 260 3.64 6.77 -49.18
N ASP A 261 4.79 7.09 -49.76
CA ASP A 261 5.60 8.29 -49.55
C ASP A 261 6.67 8.26 -48.45
N LEU A 262 7.67 7.38 -48.59
CA LEU A 262 9.03 7.71 -48.15
C LEU A 262 10.05 7.24 -49.19
N VAL A 263 10.43 8.19 -50.05
CA VAL A 263 11.59 8.09 -50.94
C VAL A 263 12.85 8.04 -50.07
N VAL A 264 13.70 7.08 -50.41
CA VAL A 264 15.00 6.77 -49.80
C VAL A 264 15.95 7.95 -50.01
N GLU A 265 16.52 8.49 -48.94
CA GLU A 265 17.89 9.02 -48.98
C GLU A 265 18.63 8.63 -47.69
N SER A 266 19.66 7.83 -47.90
CA SER A 266 20.52 7.22 -46.89
C SER A 266 21.62 8.18 -46.43
N SER A 267 21.76 8.38 -45.12
CA SER A 267 23.04 8.78 -44.55
C SER A 267 23.24 8.15 -43.18
N SER A 268 24.35 7.43 -43.10
CA SER A 268 24.83 6.56 -42.04
C SER A 268 25.12 7.30 -40.74
N ASP A 269 24.58 6.79 -39.61
CA ASP A 269 25.22 6.92 -38.31
C ASP A 269 24.71 5.84 -37.36
N SER A 270 25.52 4.81 -37.20
CA SER A 270 25.32 3.67 -36.31
C SER A 270 25.52 4.10 -34.85
N LYS A 271 24.44 4.55 -34.21
CA LYS A 271 24.31 4.50 -32.74
C LYS A 271 23.52 3.26 -32.37
N LEU A 272 24.15 2.41 -31.56
CA LEU A 272 23.56 1.25 -30.91
C LEU A 272 22.36 1.71 -30.06
N ILE A 273 21.17 1.54 -30.63
CA ILE A 273 19.89 1.66 -29.92
C ILE A 273 19.64 0.27 -29.32
N GLU A 274 19.76 0.17 -28.00
CA GLU A 274 19.19 -0.97 -27.27
C GLU A 274 17.66 -0.92 -27.47
N HIS A 275 17.18 -1.92 -28.19
CA HIS A 275 15.81 -2.32 -28.46
C HIS A 275 14.76 -1.93 -27.39
N ASP A 276 14.00 -0.85 -27.65
CA ASP A 276 12.68 -0.61 -27.08
C ASP A 276 11.62 -1.49 -27.79
N GLU A 277 11.62 -2.81 -27.56
CA GLU A 277 10.59 -3.70 -28.12
C GLU A 277 9.21 -3.57 -27.41
N GLU A 278 9.12 -2.82 -26.32
CA GLU A 278 7.83 -2.57 -25.64
C GLU A 278 6.92 -1.56 -26.36
N ASN A 279 7.43 -0.77 -27.32
CA ASN A 279 6.68 0.35 -27.90
C ASN A 279 5.72 -0.02 -29.06
N ASN A 280 5.73 -1.28 -29.53
CA ASN A 280 4.90 -1.71 -30.68
C ASN A 280 3.63 -2.49 -30.32
N ASN A 281 3.44 -2.90 -29.06
CA ASN A 281 2.24 -3.65 -28.67
C ASN A 281 1.15 -2.75 -28.07
N VAL A 282 -0.07 -2.87 -28.60
CA VAL A 282 -1.26 -2.26 -28.01
C VAL A 282 -1.39 -2.75 -26.57
N SER A 283 -1.43 -1.82 -25.61
CA SER A 283 -1.46 -2.19 -24.19
C SER A 283 -2.15 -1.15 -23.33
N ILE A 284 -2.76 -1.61 -22.24
CA ILE A 284 -3.37 -0.75 -21.23
C ILE A 284 -3.00 -1.20 -19.81
N LYS A 285 -2.66 -0.24 -18.96
CA LYS A 285 -2.26 -0.48 -17.56
C LYS A 285 -2.83 0.57 -16.62
N ILE A 286 -3.18 0.14 -15.41
CA ILE A 286 -3.55 1.05 -14.32
C ILE A 286 -2.41 1.18 -13.31
N ALA A 287 -2.18 2.40 -12.81
CA ALA A 287 -1.33 2.67 -11.67
C ALA A 287 -2.13 3.29 -10.52
N ALA A 288 -2.20 2.59 -9.38
CA ALA A 288 -2.86 3.05 -8.16
C ALA A 288 -1.85 3.82 -7.27
N ILE A 289 -1.91 5.15 -7.32
CA ILE A 289 -1.00 6.05 -6.60
C ILE A 289 -1.67 6.68 -5.37
N ASP A 290 -0.90 7.33 -4.50
CA ASP A 290 -1.42 8.06 -3.33
C ASP A 290 -2.35 7.23 -2.41
N ASN A 291 -1.82 6.14 -1.86
CA ASN A 291 -2.53 5.22 -0.97
C ASN A 291 -2.40 5.61 0.52
N GLY A 292 -2.00 6.85 0.80
CA GLY A 292 -1.67 7.33 2.15
C GLY A 292 -2.86 7.42 3.11
N LEU A 293 -4.10 7.39 2.61
CA LEU A 293 -5.32 7.49 3.42
C LEU A 293 -6.13 6.17 3.38
N ALA A 294 -5.46 5.07 3.69
CA ALA A 294 -6.02 3.72 3.77
C ALA A 294 -5.85 3.12 5.18
N PHE A 295 -6.24 1.86 5.34
CA PHE A 295 -6.11 1.07 6.58
C PHE A 295 -6.81 1.71 7.81
N PRO A 296 -8.11 2.06 7.72
CA PRO A 296 -8.82 2.61 8.85
C PRO A 296 -8.95 1.60 10.00
N PHE A 297 -8.97 2.09 11.24
CA PHE A 297 -9.16 1.25 12.43
C PHE A 297 -10.63 0.99 12.76
N LYS A 298 -11.55 1.59 12.02
CA LYS A 298 -13.00 1.34 12.07
C LYS A 298 -13.62 1.72 10.74
N HIS A 299 -14.77 1.17 10.38
CA HIS A 299 -15.50 1.70 9.22
C HIS A 299 -15.91 3.16 9.47
N PRO A 300 -15.93 4.02 8.44
CA PRO A 300 -16.38 5.39 8.57
C PRO A 300 -17.80 5.47 9.15
N ASP A 301 -18.07 6.52 9.92
CA ASP A 301 -19.43 6.79 10.42
C ASP A 301 -20.29 7.32 9.26
N GLU A 302 -21.60 7.04 9.22
CA GLU A 302 -22.50 7.35 8.08
C GLU A 302 -22.48 8.83 7.67
N CYS A 303 -22.28 9.76 8.61
CA CYS A 303 -22.14 11.19 8.34
C CYS A 303 -20.88 11.58 7.54
N ARG A 304 -19.92 10.66 7.39
CA ARG A 304 -18.71 10.81 6.55
C ARG A 304 -18.37 9.47 5.91
N ALA A 305 -19.09 9.10 4.85
CA ALA A 305 -19.03 7.77 4.25
C ALA A 305 -17.70 7.44 3.52
N TYR A 306 -16.94 8.44 3.06
CA TYR A 306 -15.76 8.28 2.19
C TYR A 306 -15.99 7.21 1.10
N PRO A 307 -16.87 7.50 0.12
CA PRO A 307 -17.25 6.54 -0.91
C PRO A 307 -16.05 6.22 -1.83
N PHE A 308 -16.15 5.08 -2.50
CA PHE A 308 -15.24 4.75 -3.60
C PHE A 308 -15.76 5.44 -4.86
N HIS A 309 -15.09 6.49 -5.34
CA HIS A 309 -15.61 7.29 -6.47
C HIS A 309 -15.69 6.48 -7.78
N TRP A 310 -14.88 5.44 -7.92
CA TRP A 310 -14.97 4.55 -9.08
C TRP A 310 -16.24 3.69 -9.10
N ALA A 311 -16.99 3.59 -7.99
CA ALA A 311 -18.20 2.75 -7.92
C ALA A 311 -19.34 3.28 -8.80
N ASP A 312 -19.31 4.57 -9.13
CA ASP A 312 -20.30 5.23 -9.98
C ASP A 312 -19.99 5.05 -11.48
N LEU A 313 -18.82 4.53 -11.85
CA LEU A 313 -18.44 4.29 -13.24
C LEU A 313 -19.23 3.11 -13.83
N LEU A 314 -19.56 3.19 -15.13
CA LEU A 314 -20.27 2.11 -15.83
C LEU A 314 -19.52 0.77 -15.77
N ILE A 315 -18.19 0.81 -15.84
CA ILE A 315 -17.32 -0.38 -15.70
C ILE A 315 -17.44 -1.06 -14.32
N ALA A 316 -17.88 -0.35 -13.29
CA ALA A 316 -18.11 -0.90 -11.95
C ALA A 316 -19.44 -1.65 -11.83
N GLN A 317 -20.34 -1.50 -12.80
CA GLN A 317 -21.62 -2.23 -12.84
C GLN A 317 -21.46 -3.65 -13.40
N ARG A 318 -20.35 -3.91 -14.11
CA ARG A 318 -20.05 -5.24 -14.67
C ARG A 318 -19.64 -6.23 -13.56
N PRO A 319 -20.16 -7.47 -13.57
CA PRO A 319 -19.71 -8.53 -12.66
C PRO A 319 -18.20 -8.75 -12.73
N PHE A 320 -17.59 -9.18 -11.61
CA PHE A 320 -16.18 -9.59 -11.62
C PHE A 320 -15.93 -10.70 -12.64
N SER A 321 -14.91 -10.51 -13.47
CA SER A 321 -14.47 -11.46 -14.49
C SER A 321 -14.11 -12.84 -13.92
N GLU A 322 -14.17 -13.87 -14.77
CA GLU A 322 -13.73 -15.20 -14.38
C GLU A 322 -12.25 -15.25 -14.02
N GLU A 323 -11.44 -14.53 -14.77
CA GLU A 323 -10.00 -14.43 -14.55
C GLU A 323 -9.68 -13.88 -13.15
N ILE A 324 -10.29 -12.75 -12.74
CA ILE A 324 -9.99 -12.17 -11.43
C ILE A 324 -10.53 -13.03 -10.29
N VAL A 325 -11.68 -13.67 -10.46
CA VAL A 325 -12.24 -14.57 -9.45
C VAL A 325 -11.34 -15.80 -9.26
N ASN A 326 -10.92 -16.44 -10.35
CA ASN A 326 -10.03 -17.61 -10.30
C ASN A 326 -8.68 -17.28 -9.67
N LYS A 327 -8.19 -16.04 -9.87
CA LYS A 327 -6.94 -15.56 -9.27
C LYS A 327 -7.07 -15.24 -7.78
N ILE A 328 -8.11 -14.53 -7.37
CA ILE A 328 -8.19 -13.90 -6.05
C ILE A 328 -8.96 -14.74 -5.05
N LEU A 329 -10.02 -15.44 -5.48
CA LEU A 329 -10.87 -16.23 -4.58
C LEU A 329 -10.08 -17.28 -3.78
N PRO A 330 -9.17 -18.08 -4.38
CA PRO A 330 -8.38 -19.06 -3.62
C PRO A 330 -7.49 -18.44 -2.53
N LEU A 331 -6.99 -17.21 -2.76
CA LEU A 331 -6.15 -16.49 -1.80
C LEU A 331 -6.98 -15.99 -0.63
N VAL A 332 -8.12 -15.34 -0.89
CA VAL A 332 -8.97 -14.79 0.17
C VAL A 332 -9.78 -15.88 0.88
N ASP A 333 -10.01 -17.05 0.28
CA ASP A 333 -10.63 -18.17 0.98
C ASP A 333 -9.66 -18.87 1.94
N ASN A 334 -8.36 -18.80 1.66
CA ASN A 334 -7.31 -19.40 2.49
C ASN A 334 -7.03 -18.56 3.76
N THR A 335 -7.40 -19.11 4.92
CA THR A 335 -7.21 -18.44 6.22
C THR A 335 -5.74 -18.32 6.64
N ASP A 336 -4.84 -19.18 6.14
CA ASP A 336 -3.41 -19.08 6.39
C ASP A 336 -2.80 -17.87 5.64
N PHE A 337 -3.24 -17.62 4.40
CA PHE A 337 -2.89 -16.41 3.64
C PHE A 337 -3.33 -15.13 4.37
N VAL A 338 -4.57 -15.09 4.87
CA VAL A 338 -5.11 -13.95 5.64
C VAL A 338 -4.26 -13.64 6.87
N LYS A 339 -3.82 -14.69 7.60
CA LYS A 339 -2.94 -14.55 8.77
C LYS A 339 -1.55 -14.05 8.37
N GLU A 340 -0.98 -14.61 7.32
CA GLU A 340 0.33 -14.21 6.81
C GLU A 340 0.35 -12.73 6.40
N LEU A 341 -0.62 -12.31 5.59
CA LEU A 341 -0.78 -10.91 5.16
C LEU A 341 -0.91 -9.98 6.37
N GLY A 342 -1.73 -10.35 7.35
CA GLY A 342 -1.88 -9.59 8.59
C GLY A 342 -0.58 -9.47 9.39
N ASN A 343 0.22 -10.53 9.44
CA ASN A 343 1.52 -10.55 10.12
C ASN A 343 2.57 -9.69 9.41
N GLU A 344 2.58 -9.68 8.07
CA GLU A 344 3.51 -8.84 7.31
C GLU A 344 3.15 -7.35 7.37
N LEU A 345 1.86 -7.02 7.26
CA LEU A 345 1.37 -5.66 7.52
C LEU A 345 1.77 -5.21 8.92
N ARG A 346 1.69 -6.11 9.91
CA ARG A 346 2.13 -5.81 11.28
C ARG A 346 3.60 -5.44 11.35
N LYS A 347 4.49 -6.16 10.65
CA LYS A 347 5.93 -5.84 10.61
C LYS A 347 6.18 -4.43 10.07
N ILE A 348 5.46 -4.02 9.01
CA ILE A 348 5.55 -2.66 8.46
C ILE A 348 5.07 -1.65 9.49
N PHE A 349 3.89 -1.84 10.09
CA PHE A 349 3.29 -0.85 11.00
C PHE A 349 4.01 -0.75 12.35
N GLU A 350 4.56 -1.86 12.86
CA GLU A 350 5.36 -1.92 14.09
C GLU A 350 6.66 -1.13 14.01
N SER A 351 7.13 -0.87 12.80
CA SER A 351 8.33 -0.07 12.60
C SER A 351 8.15 1.39 13.01
N ASP A 352 6.91 1.90 13.15
CA ASP A 352 6.64 3.25 13.64
C ASP A 352 6.77 3.36 15.17
N LYS A 353 7.40 4.43 15.64
CA LYS A 353 7.60 4.69 17.08
C LYS A 353 6.28 4.85 17.84
N GLY A 354 5.24 5.35 17.16
CA GLY A 354 3.91 5.54 17.74
C GLY A 354 3.01 4.31 17.63
N PHE A 355 3.55 3.13 17.26
CA PHE A 355 2.75 1.92 17.06
C PHE A 355 1.99 1.52 18.33
N LYS A 356 0.71 1.17 18.16
CA LYS A 356 -0.18 0.72 19.24
C LYS A 356 -0.85 -0.58 18.80
N LYS A 357 -0.45 -1.70 19.40
CA LYS A 357 -0.98 -3.05 19.08
C LYS A 357 -2.52 -3.09 19.08
N ARG A 358 -3.15 -2.47 20.08
CA ARG A 358 -4.62 -2.39 20.19
C ARG A 358 -5.29 -1.71 18.99
N ILE A 359 -4.68 -0.65 18.44
CA ILE A 359 -5.21 0.06 17.27
C ILE A 359 -5.01 -0.79 16.02
N PHE A 360 -3.83 -1.37 15.87
CA PHE A 360 -3.53 -2.25 14.73
C PHE A 360 -4.46 -3.47 14.68
N SER A 361 -4.79 -4.09 15.82
CA SER A 361 -5.78 -5.16 15.87
C SER A 361 -7.16 -4.72 15.37
N LYS A 362 -7.54 -3.44 15.55
CA LYS A 362 -8.78 -2.91 14.98
C LYS A 362 -8.66 -2.69 13.47
N GLN A 363 -7.53 -2.16 12.98
CA GLN A 363 -7.25 -2.04 11.54
C GLN A 363 -7.35 -3.42 10.86
N LEU A 364 -6.73 -4.43 11.45
CA LEU A 364 -6.78 -5.80 10.95
C LEU A 364 -8.19 -6.38 10.99
N SER A 365 -9.02 -5.99 11.96
CA SER A 365 -10.42 -6.42 11.99
C SER A 365 -11.27 -5.84 10.87
N VAL A 366 -10.95 -4.62 10.41
CA VAL A 366 -11.58 -4.02 9.23
C VAL A 366 -11.11 -4.75 7.97
N ILE A 367 -9.80 -4.92 7.78
CA ILE A 367 -9.23 -5.63 6.62
C ILE A 367 -9.85 -7.03 6.46
N ARG A 368 -9.91 -7.81 7.56
CA ARG A 368 -10.52 -9.15 7.54
C ARG A 368 -12.01 -9.11 7.19
N GLY A 369 -12.71 -8.07 7.60
CA GLY A 369 -14.11 -7.87 7.21
C GLY A 369 -14.28 -7.52 5.74
N GLN A 370 -13.39 -6.69 5.20
CA GLN A 370 -13.33 -6.42 3.76
C GLN A 370 -12.99 -7.68 2.96
N MET A 371 -12.02 -8.49 3.41
CA MET A 371 -11.71 -9.77 2.78
C MET A 371 -12.91 -10.72 2.79
N PHE A 372 -13.66 -10.79 3.89
CA PHE A 372 -14.86 -11.60 3.98
C PHE A 372 -15.94 -11.16 2.97
N ASN A 373 -16.26 -9.87 2.90
CA ASN A 373 -17.24 -9.37 1.94
C ASN A 373 -16.78 -9.57 0.49
N LEU A 374 -15.50 -9.33 0.20
CA LEU A 374 -14.93 -9.56 -1.13
C LEU A 374 -15.06 -11.03 -1.53
N ARG A 375 -14.68 -11.96 -0.66
CA ARG A 375 -14.84 -13.41 -0.87
C ARG A 375 -16.28 -13.77 -1.24
N GLU A 376 -17.26 -13.28 -0.47
CA GLU A 376 -18.68 -13.55 -0.73
C GLU A 376 -19.16 -12.94 -2.05
N ALA A 377 -18.67 -11.74 -2.40
CA ALA A 377 -18.99 -11.10 -3.66
C ALA A 377 -18.42 -11.87 -4.87
N LEU A 378 -17.17 -12.34 -4.78
CA LEU A 378 -16.54 -13.13 -5.83
C LEU A 378 -17.25 -14.48 -6.02
N ARG A 379 -17.62 -15.17 -4.93
CA ARG A 379 -18.40 -16.43 -4.99
C ARG A 379 -19.75 -16.25 -5.67
N LYS A 380 -20.43 -15.14 -5.39
CA LYS A 380 -21.75 -14.81 -5.94
C LYS A 380 -21.71 -14.05 -7.27
N ARG A 381 -20.53 -13.93 -7.90
CA ARG A 381 -20.34 -13.20 -9.17
C ARG A 381 -20.94 -11.79 -9.16
N LYS A 382 -20.78 -11.06 -8.04
CA LYS A 382 -21.24 -9.68 -7.92
C LYS A 382 -20.37 -8.71 -8.72
N SER A 383 -20.89 -7.53 -9.01
CA SER A 383 -20.10 -6.40 -9.54
C SER A 383 -19.37 -5.61 -8.45
N PRO A 384 -18.34 -4.81 -8.79
CA PRO A 384 -17.75 -3.83 -7.89
C PRO A 384 -18.78 -2.91 -7.21
N ALA A 385 -19.79 -2.43 -7.96
CA ALA A 385 -20.86 -1.60 -7.40
C ALA A 385 -21.71 -2.36 -6.36
N GLN A 386 -22.03 -3.63 -6.61
CA GLN A 386 -22.75 -4.47 -5.65
C GLN A 386 -21.90 -4.85 -4.43
N LEU A 387 -20.58 -4.95 -4.57
CA LEU A 387 -19.64 -5.21 -3.48
C LEU A 387 -19.64 -4.04 -2.47
N VAL A 388 -19.62 -2.79 -2.95
CA VAL A 388 -19.61 -1.62 -2.05
C VAL A 388 -20.94 -1.39 -1.34
N GLN A 389 -22.03 -1.95 -1.86
CA GLN A 389 -23.36 -1.95 -1.22
C GLN A 389 -23.47 -3.00 -0.10
N MET A 390 -22.53 -3.94 0.01
CA MET A 390 -22.56 -4.94 1.07
C MET A 390 -22.35 -4.30 2.44
N THR A 391 -23.10 -4.78 3.44
CA THR A 391 -23.00 -4.28 4.82
C THR A 391 -21.55 -4.39 5.33
N PRO A 392 -20.95 -3.28 5.82
CA PRO A 392 -19.60 -3.33 6.36
C PRO A 392 -19.52 -4.23 7.59
N VAL A 393 -18.57 -5.17 7.58
CA VAL A 393 -18.33 -6.09 8.71
C VAL A 393 -16.93 -5.90 9.28
N CYS A 394 -16.75 -6.24 10.57
CA CYS A 394 -15.44 -6.36 11.21
C CYS A 394 -15.27 -7.81 11.68
N MET A 395 -14.11 -8.40 11.43
CA MET A 395 -13.83 -9.81 11.75
C MET A 395 -12.64 -9.92 12.71
N ILE A 396 -12.81 -10.62 13.83
CA ILE A 396 -11.74 -10.87 14.82
C ILE A 396 -11.37 -12.34 14.86
N GLU A 397 -10.10 -12.64 15.15
CA GLU A 397 -9.68 -14.04 15.37
C GLU A 397 -10.29 -14.57 16.67
N ILE A 398 -10.75 -15.82 16.61
CA ILE A 398 -11.23 -16.54 17.78
C ILE A 398 -10.00 -16.99 18.58
N GLU A 399 -9.84 -16.45 19.78
CA GLU A 399 -8.81 -16.91 20.70
C GLU A 399 -9.17 -18.32 21.20
N THR A 400 -8.50 -19.35 20.70
CA THR A 400 -8.56 -20.68 21.29
C THR A 400 -7.93 -20.60 22.68
N LYS A 401 -8.74 -20.57 23.74
CA LYS A 401 -8.25 -20.69 25.11
C LYS A 401 -7.43 -21.98 25.20
N LYS A 402 -6.11 -21.89 25.28
CA LYS A 402 -5.27 -23.04 25.65
C LYS A 402 -5.81 -23.54 26.99
N LYS A 403 -6.43 -24.72 27.02
CA LYS A 403 -6.81 -25.38 28.27
C LYS A 403 -5.56 -25.42 29.13
N ARG A 404 -5.49 -24.61 30.18
CA ARG A 404 -4.47 -24.76 31.22
C ARG A 404 -4.66 -26.19 31.73
N LYS A 405 -3.71 -27.07 31.41
CA LYS A 405 -3.65 -28.40 32.03
C LYS A 405 -3.35 -28.18 33.50
N PHE A 406 -4.39 -28.05 34.31
CA PHE A 406 -4.25 -28.23 35.76
C PHE A 406 -3.84 -29.70 35.96
N PRO A 407 -2.82 -29.99 36.80
CA PRO A 407 -2.49 -31.36 37.15
C PRO A 407 -3.74 -32.02 37.75
N LYS A 408 -4.20 -33.12 37.16
CA LYS A 408 -5.29 -33.90 37.74
C LYS A 408 -4.78 -34.51 39.05
N PHE A 409 -5.26 -33.99 40.18
CA PHE A 409 -5.19 -34.74 41.43
C PHE A 409 -6.12 -35.95 41.30
N SER A 410 -5.50 -37.13 41.27
CA SER A 410 -6.19 -38.41 41.35
C SER A 410 -6.88 -38.53 42.71
N LYS A 411 -8.21 -38.55 42.72
CA LYS A 411 -8.97 -39.18 43.80
C LYS A 411 -9.72 -40.37 43.21
N LYS A 412 -9.28 -41.57 43.60
CA LYS A 412 -10.00 -42.84 43.45
C LYS A 412 -11.35 -42.76 44.18
N GLY A 413 -12.41 -43.30 43.59
CA GLY A 413 -13.61 -43.68 44.34
C GLY A 413 -14.91 -43.82 43.53
N LYS A 414 -15.21 -45.07 43.14
CA LYS A 414 -16.52 -45.75 43.05
C LYS A 414 -17.67 -45.22 42.14
N GLN A 415 -17.86 -45.98 41.05
CA GLN A 415 -19.06 -46.73 40.61
C GLN A 415 -20.48 -46.14 40.60
N GLU A 416 -21.06 -46.25 39.38
CA GLU A 416 -22.35 -46.89 39.00
C GLU A 416 -23.62 -46.06 38.71
N ASN A 417 -24.14 -46.40 37.51
CA ASN A 417 -25.51 -46.44 36.97
C ASN A 417 -26.39 -45.17 36.96
N GLU A 418 -26.85 -44.79 35.76
CA GLU A 418 -28.25 -45.01 35.34
C GLU A 418 -28.48 -44.60 33.87
N GLU A 419 -29.33 -45.38 33.21
CA GLU A 419 -29.85 -45.20 31.85
C GLU A 419 -30.76 -43.96 31.74
N LYS A 420 -30.86 -43.39 30.52
CA LYS A 420 -32.15 -43.20 29.85
C LYS A 420 -32.00 -42.69 28.41
N GLN A 421 -32.75 -43.36 27.54
CA GLN A 421 -33.12 -42.99 26.18
C GLN A 421 -33.74 -41.59 26.12
N ILE A 422 -33.54 -40.88 25.00
CA ILE A 422 -34.62 -40.29 24.19
C ILE A 422 -34.11 -40.22 22.74
N GLN A 423 -34.78 -40.98 21.90
CA GLN A 423 -34.75 -40.88 20.44
C GLN A 423 -35.70 -39.75 20.06
N ASN A 424 -35.28 -38.81 19.21
CA ASN A 424 -36.21 -37.99 18.44
C ASN A 424 -35.59 -37.65 17.09
N ASN A 425 -36.23 -38.17 16.05
CA ASN A 425 -36.05 -37.82 14.66
C ASN A 425 -36.38 -36.34 14.44
N VAL A 426 -35.47 -35.60 13.83
CA VAL A 426 -35.81 -34.45 12.99
C VAL A 426 -35.02 -34.62 11.70
N VAL A 427 -35.73 -34.96 10.63
CA VAL A 427 -35.26 -34.80 9.25
C VAL A 427 -35.30 -33.30 9.00
N ASP A 428 -34.13 -32.66 8.94
CA ASP A 428 -34.00 -31.28 8.48
C ASP A 428 -33.18 -31.29 7.19
N ASP A 429 -33.87 -30.98 6.10
CA ASP A 429 -33.35 -30.88 4.74
C ASP A 429 -32.56 -29.56 4.64
N SER A 430 -31.34 -29.58 5.16
CA SER A 430 -30.39 -28.47 5.06
C SER A 430 -29.49 -28.65 3.83
N PRO A 431 -29.15 -27.57 3.08
CA PRO A 431 -28.30 -27.68 1.90
C PRO A 431 -26.93 -28.25 2.29
N LYS A 432 -26.50 -29.30 1.59
CA LYS A 432 -25.23 -30.04 1.81
C LYS A 432 -23.97 -29.17 1.88
N ASP A 433 -24.03 -27.92 1.43
CA ASP A 433 -22.90 -26.97 1.42
C ASP A 433 -22.60 -26.35 2.80
N VAL A 434 -23.51 -26.41 3.78
CA VAL A 434 -23.30 -25.78 5.11
C VAL A 434 -22.51 -26.68 6.06
N ASP A 435 -22.69 -28.00 5.97
CA ASP A 435 -22.09 -28.97 6.88
C ASP A 435 -20.59 -29.21 6.60
N ASP A 436 -20.17 -29.15 5.34
CA ASP A 436 -18.75 -29.27 4.95
C ASP A 436 -17.91 -28.06 5.41
N GLU A 437 -18.49 -26.86 5.47
CA GLU A 437 -17.80 -25.65 5.93
C GLU A 437 -17.60 -25.63 7.45
N LEU A 438 -18.43 -26.33 8.23
CA LEU A 438 -18.25 -26.49 9.69
C LEU A 438 -17.24 -27.58 10.03
N ALA A 439 -17.17 -28.65 9.24
CA ALA A 439 -16.27 -29.78 9.45
C ALA A 439 -14.78 -29.41 9.24
N ASN A 440 -14.50 -28.42 8.40
CA ASN A 440 -13.13 -27.97 8.15
C ASN A 440 -12.62 -27.04 9.29
N PRO A 441 -11.61 -27.45 10.10
CA PRO A 441 -11.07 -26.62 11.17
C PRO A 441 -10.39 -25.33 10.66
N LYS A 442 -10.07 -25.26 9.36
CA LYS A 442 -9.52 -24.07 8.71
C LYS A 442 -10.56 -23.14 8.08
N SER A 443 -11.85 -23.45 8.23
CA SER A 443 -12.95 -22.62 7.73
C SER A 443 -12.96 -21.21 8.33
N TRP A 444 -13.39 -20.24 7.53
CA TRP A 444 -13.53 -18.85 7.93
C TRP A 444 -14.37 -18.68 9.20
N ARG A 445 -15.47 -19.42 9.34
CA ARG A 445 -16.39 -19.35 10.49
C ARG A 445 -15.76 -19.91 11.77
N ASN A 446 -14.82 -20.84 11.64
CA ASN A 446 -14.11 -21.48 12.75
C ASN A 446 -12.91 -20.65 13.25
N ILE A 447 -12.36 -19.78 12.40
CA ILE A 447 -11.18 -18.97 12.73
C ILE A 447 -11.56 -17.53 13.08
N PHE A 448 -12.57 -16.97 12.41
CA PHE A 448 -12.96 -15.57 12.56
C PHE A 448 -14.40 -15.42 13.00
N LYS A 449 -14.63 -14.49 13.93
CA LYS A 449 -15.96 -14.12 14.42
C LYS A 449 -16.29 -12.68 14.02
N GLN A 450 -17.52 -12.46 13.57
CA GLN A 450 -18.02 -11.11 13.32
C GLN A 450 -18.12 -10.33 14.63
N LYS A 451 -17.61 -9.10 14.60
CA LYS A 451 -17.69 -8.14 15.69
C LYS A 451 -18.58 -6.99 15.27
N ILE A 452 -19.66 -6.77 16.02
CA ILE A 452 -20.51 -5.60 15.83
C ILE A 452 -19.72 -4.35 16.22
N GLN A 453 -19.55 -3.43 15.27
CA GLN A 453 -19.01 -2.10 15.55
C GLN A 453 -20.06 -1.32 16.34
N ARG A 454 -19.89 -1.20 17.66
CA ARG A 454 -20.77 -0.38 18.50
C ARG A 454 -20.63 1.09 18.08
N ARG A 455 -21.72 1.70 17.61
CA ARG A 455 -21.78 3.13 17.26
C ARG A 455 -21.53 3.98 18.52
N SER A 456 -20.83 5.10 18.37
CA SER A 456 -20.73 6.08 19.46
C SER A 456 -22.11 6.75 19.62
N PRO A 457 -22.71 6.78 20.82
CA PRO A 457 -24.01 7.42 21.03
C PRO A 457 -23.99 8.94 20.83
N LEU A 458 -22.81 9.55 20.69
CA LEU A 458 -22.63 11.01 20.56
C LEU A 458 -23.08 11.61 19.22
N PHE A 459 -23.45 10.81 18.21
CA PHE A 459 -23.90 11.29 16.90
C PHE A 459 -25.26 10.72 16.48
N LYS A 460 -26.19 10.57 17.44
CA LYS A 460 -27.61 10.30 17.16
C LYS A 460 -28.45 11.57 16.93
N MET A 461 -27.83 12.75 16.98
CA MET A 461 -28.47 14.03 16.66
C MET A 461 -27.73 14.69 15.50
N CYS A 462 -27.98 14.21 14.28
CA CYS A 462 -27.84 14.96 13.02
C CYS A 462 -28.79 14.30 12.03
#